data_AF-A0A258L8K9-F1
#
_entry.id   AF-A0A258L8K9-F1
#
_cell.length_a   1.000
_cell.length_b   1.000
_cell.length_c   1.000
_cell.angle_alpha   90.00
_cell.angle_beta   90.00
_cell.angle_gamma   90.00
#
_symmetry.space_group_name_H-M   'P 1'
#
loop_
_entity.id
_entity.type
_entity.pdbx_description
1 polymer ?
#
loop_
_entity_poly.entity_id
_entity_poly.type
_entity_poly.pdbx_seq_one_letter_code
_entity_poly.pdbx_strand_id
1 'polypeptide(L)'
;MVRALRRPAHEIEDIRQDLLTDLIARLPAFDPARGSLGAFAGRLARNRATEIANAVCRERRLWGACPLSLDQHAASDEAGLMARMSTDQGLGALLPQSTDWPTASDRTLDLEQGLAWLSPEERALSAALLTSTIDGLSARGFGSRAVVFRRLRSVRLTLMARGLSPA
;
A
#
# COMPACT_ATOMS: atom_id res chain seq x y z
N MET A 1 13.11 4.57 -39.41
CA MET A 1 12.28 4.01 -38.32
C MET A 1 12.90 4.27 -36.94
N VAL A 2 14.15 3.86 -36.70
CA VAL A 2 14.87 4.07 -35.42
C VAL A 2 14.91 5.53 -34.96
N ARG A 3 15.15 6.49 -35.86
CA ARG A 3 15.19 7.93 -35.55
C ARG A 3 13.83 8.54 -35.20
N ALA A 4 12.72 7.87 -35.52
CA ALA A 4 11.37 8.40 -35.31
C ALA A 4 10.83 8.13 -33.90
N LEU A 5 11.49 7.26 -33.12
CA LEU A 5 10.94 6.75 -31.88
C LEU A 5 11.21 7.64 -30.64
N ARG A 6 12.06 8.69 -30.73
CA ARG A 6 12.41 9.60 -29.61
C ARG A 6 12.69 8.84 -28.29
N ARG A 7 13.39 7.71 -28.39
CA ARG A 7 13.72 6.83 -27.28
C ARG A 7 15.18 7.04 -26.87
N PRO A 8 15.54 6.76 -25.60
CA PRO A 8 16.94 6.82 -25.17
C PRO A 8 17.81 5.86 -25.98
N ALA A 9 19.11 6.13 -26.05
CA ALA A 9 20.02 5.45 -26.97
C ALA A 9 20.09 3.92 -26.77
N HIS A 10 19.91 3.44 -25.53
CA HIS A 10 19.91 2.01 -25.22
C HIS A 10 18.66 1.30 -25.78
N GLU A 11 17.45 1.86 -25.62
CA GLU A 11 16.24 1.30 -26.21
C GLU A 11 16.32 1.25 -27.75
N ILE A 12 17.02 2.20 -28.36
CA ILE A 12 17.30 2.19 -29.80
C ILE A 12 18.23 1.03 -30.20
N GLU A 13 19.25 0.74 -29.38
CA GLU A 13 20.16 -0.38 -29.60
C GLU A 13 19.42 -1.71 -29.53
N ASP A 14 18.61 -1.90 -28.49
CA ASP A 14 17.82 -3.12 -28.28
C ASP A 14 16.88 -3.37 -29.47
N ILE A 15 16.18 -2.32 -29.94
CA ILE A 15 15.31 -2.42 -31.12
C ILE A 15 16.11 -2.79 -32.38
N ARG A 16 17.34 -2.28 -32.53
CA ARG A 16 18.19 -2.63 -33.68
C ARG A 16 18.64 -4.09 -33.60
N GLN A 17 19.04 -4.57 -32.43
CA GLN A 17 19.45 -5.95 -32.22
C GLN A 17 18.30 -6.92 -32.46
N ASP A 18 17.10 -6.61 -31.97
CA ASP A 18 15.88 -7.38 -32.24
C ASP A 18 15.60 -7.49 -33.73
N LEU A 19 15.69 -6.37 -34.46
CA LEU A 19 15.44 -6.33 -35.90
C LEU A 19 16.47 -7.13 -36.70
N LEU A 20 17.75 -7.05 -36.33
CA LEU A 20 18.80 -7.82 -36.96
C LEU A 20 18.61 -9.32 -36.69
N THR A 21 18.24 -9.68 -35.46
CA THR A 21 17.98 -11.06 -35.05
C THR A 21 16.79 -11.64 -35.81
N ASP A 22 15.68 -10.90 -35.91
CA ASP A 22 14.49 -11.33 -36.67
C ASP A 22 14.80 -11.44 -38.17
N LEU A 23 15.60 -10.52 -38.71
CA LEU A 23 16.05 -10.59 -40.10
C LEU A 23 16.89 -11.84 -40.37
N ILE A 24 17.89 -12.12 -39.52
CA ILE A 24 18.75 -13.31 -39.66
C ILE A 24 17.91 -14.59 -39.55
N ALA A 25 17.01 -14.66 -38.56
CA ALA A 25 16.16 -15.83 -38.34
C ALA A 25 15.23 -16.11 -39.53
N ARG A 26 14.73 -15.07 -40.21
CA ARG A 26 13.80 -15.20 -41.33
C ARG A 26 14.48 -15.17 -42.70
N LEU A 27 15.78 -14.88 -42.77
CA LEU A 27 16.55 -14.83 -44.00
C LEU A 27 16.44 -16.12 -44.84
N PRO A 28 16.39 -17.34 -44.26
CA PRO A 28 16.20 -18.57 -45.05
C PRO A 28 14.88 -18.62 -45.84
N ALA A 29 13.87 -17.84 -45.44
CA ALA A 29 12.58 -17.75 -46.13
C ALA A 29 12.55 -16.61 -47.19
N PHE A 30 13.66 -15.89 -47.38
CA PHE A 30 13.76 -14.86 -48.40
C PHE A 30 13.81 -15.49 -49.79
N ASP A 31 12.90 -15.04 -50.64
CA ASP A 31 12.83 -15.45 -52.05
C ASP A 31 13.17 -14.23 -52.94
N PRO A 32 14.34 -14.22 -53.61
CA PRO A 32 14.75 -13.13 -54.48
C PRO A 32 13.86 -12.98 -55.72
N ALA A 33 13.11 -14.02 -56.14
CA ALA A 33 12.16 -13.91 -57.24
C ALA A 33 10.93 -13.07 -56.87
N ARG A 34 10.63 -12.91 -55.57
CA ARG A 34 9.46 -12.18 -55.06
C ARG A 34 9.76 -10.74 -54.64
N GLY A 35 11.01 -10.29 -54.76
CA GLY A 35 11.41 -8.90 -54.52
C GLY A 35 12.80 -8.74 -53.92
N SER A 36 13.16 -7.50 -53.58
CA SER A 36 14.48 -7.19 -53.02
C SER A 36 14.57 -7.51 -51.52
N LEU A 37 15.78 -7.80 -51.06
CA LEU A 37 16.09 -7.99 -49.64
C LEU A 37 15.69 -6.76 -48.80
N GLY A 38 15.87 -5.55 -49.35
CA GLY A 38 15.43 -4.31 -48.71
C GLY A 38 13.92 -4.23 -48.49
N ALA A 39 13.12 -4.70 -49.45
CA ALA A 39 11.66 -4.77 -49.31
C ALA A 39 11.21 -5.84 -48.30
N PHE A 40 11.96 -6.94 -48.20
CA PHE A 40 11.76 -7.97 -47.17
C PHE A 40 12.06 -7.41 -45.77
N ALA A 41 13.24 -6.83 -45.57
CA ALA A 41 13.65 -6.21 -44.31
C ALA A 41 12.72 -5.06 -43.91
N GLY A 42 12.25 -4.26 -44.87
CA GLY A 42 11.28 -3.19 -44.63
C GLY A 42 9.94 -3.70 -44.10
N ARG A 43 9.48 -4.87 -44.55
CA ARG A 43 8.25 -5.51 -44.02
C ARG A 43 8.43 -5.99 -42.59
N LEU A 44 9.55 -6.66 -42.28
CA LEU A 44 9.88 -7.07 -40.92
C LEU A 44 9.93 -5.85 -39.98
N ALA A 45 10.64 -4.79 -40.39
CA ALA A 45 10.72 -3.57 -39.61
C ALA A 45 9.34 -2.97 -39.33
N ARG A 46 8.46 -2.89 -40.34
CA ARG A 46 7.10 -2.38 -40.17
C ARG A 46 6.27 -3.22 -39.18
N ASN A 47 6.37 -4.55 -39.26
CA ASN A 47 5.68 -5.44 -38.34
C ASN A 47 6.16 -5.21 -36.91
N ARG A 48 7.48 -5.14 -36.69
CA ARG A 48 8.06 -4.87 -35.37
C ARG A 48 7.66 -3.49 -34.82
N ALA A 49 7.65 -2.45 -35.64
CA ALA A 49 7.14 -1.13 -35.22
C ALA A 49 5.68 -1.19 -34.77
N THR A 50 4.86 -1.98 -35.46
CA THR A 50 3.44 -2.16 -35.11
C THR A 50 3.30 -2.88 -33.77
N GLU A 51 4.10 -3.92 -33.52
CA GLU A 51 4.14 -4.62 -32.24
C GLU A 51 4.57 -3.71 -31.08
N ILE A 52 5.63 -2.91 -31.26
CA ILE A 52 6.10 -1.94 -30.26
C ILE A 52 5.01 -0.90 -29.99
N ALA A 53 4.40 -0.35 -31.03
CA ALA A 53 3.31 0.61 -30.88
C ALA A 53 2.12 0.01 -30.10
N ASN A 54 1.75 -1.23 -30.41
CA ASN A 54 0.68 -1.94 -29.70
C ASN A 54 1.04 -2.20 -28.23
N ALA A 55 2.29 -2.56 -27.94
CA ALA A 55 2.78 -2.74 -26.58
C ALA A 55 2.69 -1.44 -25.77
N VAL A 56 3.15 -0.32 -26.34
CA VAL A 56 3.08 1.01 -25.71
C VAL A 56 1.63 1.45 -25.52
N CYS A 57 0.76 1.26 -26.51
CA CYS A 57 -0.67 1.57 -26.38
C CYS A 57 -1.34 0.72 -25.30
N ARG A 58 -0.98 -0.56 -25.19
CA ARG A 58 -1.50 -1.46 -24.15
C ARG A 58 -1.04 -1.00 -22.77
N GLU A 59 0.24 -0.68 -22.62
CA GLU A 59 0.82 -0.17 -21.38
C GLU A 59 0.12 1.13 -20.94
N ARG A 60 -0.10 2.07 -21.87
CA ARG A 60 -0.83 3.32 -21.60
C ARG A 60 -2.29 3.11 -21.20
N ARG A 61 -2.95 2.06 -21.69
CA ARG A 61 -4.33 1.71 -21.29
C ARG A 61 -4.38 1.14 -19.88
N LEU A 62 -3.36 0.38 -19.47
CA LEU A 62 -3.27 -0.23 -18.15
C LEU A 62 -2.89 0.78 -17.06
N TRP A 63 -1.91 1.66 -17.36
CA TRP A 63 -1.26 2.51 -16.35
C TRP A 63 -1.53 4.01 -16.52
N GLY A 64 -2.30 4.42 -17.55
CA GLY A 64 -2.51 5.82 -17.89
C GLY A 64 -1.47 6.38 -18.88
N ALA A 65 -1.62 7.65 -19.27
CA ALA A 65 -0.91 8.24 -20.41
C ALA A 65 0.63 8.20 -20.32
N CYS A 66 1.18 8.31 -19.10
CA CYS A 66 2.61 8.19 -18.80
C CYS A 66 2.79 7.53 -17.43
N PRO A 67 3.29 6.29 -17.34
CA PRO A 67 3.70 5.73 -16.05
C PRO A 67 4.86 6.57 -15.49
N LEU A 68 4.76 6.92 -14.20
CA LEU A 68 5.81 7.61 -13.45
C LEU A 68 6.61 6.59 -12.64
N SER A 69 7.93 6.75 -12.59
CA SER A 69 8.76 5.90 -11.72
C SER A 69 8.52 6.30 -10.26
N LEU A 70 8.42 5.30 -9.38
CA LEU A 70 8.31 5.53 -7.93
C LEU A 70 9.61 6.12 -7.34
N ASP A 71 10.74 5.87 -8.00
CA ASP A 71 12.04 6.43 -7.64
C ASP A 71 12.29 7.80 -8.30
N GLN A 72 11.31 8.35 -9.02
CA GLN A 72 11.45 9.66 -9.64
C GLN A 72 11.48 10.74 -8.56
N HIS A 73 12.52 11.57 -8.59
CA HIS A 73 12.72 12.68 -7.67
C HIS A 73 12.10 13.95 -8.27
N ALA A 74 11.48 14.79 -7.43
CA ALA A 74 11.07 16.12 -7.85
C ALA A 74 12.31 17.03 -7.92
N ALA A 75 12.29 18.06 -8.77
CA ALA A 75 13.46 18.92 -9.01
C ALA A 75 14.01 19.64 -7.75
N SER A 76 13.27 19.64 -6.64
CA SER A 76 13.64 20.31 -5.39
C SER A 76 13.66 19.38 -4.17
N ASP A 77 13.59 18.06 -4.37
CA ASP A 77 13.34 17.09 -3.28
C ASP A 77 14.18 15.83 -3.48
N GLU A 78 15.02 15.50 -2.49
CA GLU A 78 15.77 14.24 -2.44
C GLU A 78 14.88 13.04 -2.10
N ALA A 79 13.64 13.27 -1.62
CA ALA A 79 12.69 12.20 -1.44
C ALA A 79 12.04 11.82 -2.78
N GLY A 80 12.23 10.56 -3.21
CA GLY A 80 11.55 9.99 -4.38
C GLY A 80 10.02 9.98 -4.22
N LEU A 81 9.30 9.85 -5.35
CA LEU A 81 7.83 9.85 -5.40
C LEU A 81 7.20 8.87 -4.40
N MET A 82 7.81 7.69 -4.19
CA MET A 82 7.35 6.69 -3.22
C MET A 82 7.22 7.26 -1.80
N ALA A 83 8.17 8.07 -1.33
CA ALA A 83 8.17 8.62 0.03
C ALA A 83 7.05 9.66 0.26
N ARG A 84 6.49 10.18 -0.83
CA ARG A 84 5.41 11.17 -0.83
C ARG A 84 4.03 10.53 -0.97
N MET A 85 3.97 9.23 -1.26
CA MET A 85 2.72 8.51 -1.34
C MET A 85 2.25 8.16 0.05
N SER A 86 1.04 8.62 0.39
CA SER A 86 0.40 8.24 1.64
C SER A 86 0.03 6.75 1.64
N THR A 87 0.24 6.09 2.77
CA THR A 87 -0.12 4.68 2.99
C THR A 87 -1.51 4.50 3.60
N ASP A 88 -2.18 5.61 3.94
CA ASP A 88 -3.52 5.66 4.56
C ASP A 88 -4.63 5.01 3.71
N GLN A 89 -4.47 4.96 2.39
CA GLN A 89 -5.35 4.25 1.46
C GLN A 89 -4.67 3.05 0.82
N GLY A 90 -3.51 2.65 1.35
CA GLY A 90 -2.76 1.50 0.87
C GLY A 90 -3.42 0.18 1.25
N LEU A 91 -2.88 -0.92 0.72
CA LEU A 91 -3.34 -2.27 1.05
C LEU A 91 -3.35 -2.53 2.57
N GLY A 92 -2.44 -1.90 3.32
CA GLY A 92 -2.38 -2.00 4.78
C GLY A 92 -3.57 -1.39 5.53
N ALA A 93 -4.25 -0.40 4.93
CA ALA A 93 -5.48 0.18 5.47
C ALA A 93 -6.71 -0.67 5.16
N LEU A 94 -6.68 -1.44 4.06
CA LEU A 94 -7.75 -2.37 3.68
C LEU A 94 -7.64 -3.73 4.39
N LEU A 95 -6.45 -4.08 4.84
CA LEU A 95 -6.20 -5.30 5.62
C LEU A 95 -6.26 -4.96 7.12
N PRO A 96 -7.19 -5.55 7.88
CA PRO A 96 -7.35 -5.29 9.32
C PRO A 96 -6.09 -5.53 10.17
N GLN A 97 -5.08 -6.21 9.62
CA GLN A 97 -3.93 -6.75 10.33
C GLN A 97 -2.63 -5.94 10.11
N SER A 98 -2.62 -4.91 9.26
CA SER A 98 -1.39 -4.53 8.56
C SER A 98 -0.75 -3.19 8.92
N THR A 99 -1.33 -2.36 9.79
CA THR A 99 -0.67 -1.07 10.11
C THR A 99 -0.45 -0.79 11.60
N ASP A 100 -1.13 -1.50 12.50
CA ASP A 100 -1.04 -1.23 13.95
C ASP A 100 -0.80 -2.49 14.81
N TRP A 101 -0.25 -3.59 14.28
CA TRP A 101 -0.02 -4.80 15.10
C TRP A 101 0.79 -4.53 16.38
N PRO A 102 1.90 -3.76 16.38
CA PRO A 102 2.63 -3.48 17.61
C PRO A 102 1.78 -2.67 18.59
N THR A 103 1.17 -1.58 18.12
CA THR A 103 0.46 -0.63 18.98
C THR A 103 -0.88 -1.17 19.51
N ALA A 104 -1.58 -2.01 18.75
CA ALA A 104 -2.83 -2.64 19.18
C ALA A 104 -2.57 -3.82 20.15
N SER A 105 -1.50 -4.60 19.91
CA SER A 105 -1.10 -5.68 20.82
C SER A 105 -0.60 -5.13 22.15
N ASP A 106 0.21 -4.07 22.12
CA ASP A 106 0.72 -3.40 23.33
C ASP A 106 -0.43 -2.83 24.18
N ARG A 107 -1.41 -2.17 23.54
CA ARG A 107 -2.61 -1.66 24.26
C ARG A 107 -3.43 -2.77 24.93
N THR A 108 -3.54 -3.94 24.28
CA THR A 108 -4.30 -5.06 24.85
C THR A 108 -3.57 -5.62 26.07
N LEU A 109 -2.25 -5.78 25.96
CA LEU A 109 -1.42 -6.23 27.07
C LEU A 109 -1.42 -5.22 28.23
N ASP A 110 -1.33 -3.93 27.94
CA ASP A 110 -1.37 -2.85 28.92
C ASP A 110 -2.72 -2.82 29.66
N LEU A 111 -3.83 -3.06 28.96
CA LEU A 111 -5.17 -3.17 29.57
C LEU A 111 -5.31 -4.43 30.43
N GLU A 112 -4.80 -5.58 29.98
CA GLU A 112 -4.83 -6.82 30.76
C GLU A 112 -4.02 -6.68 32.06
N GLN A 113 -2.83 -6.09 31.99
CA GLN A 113 -2.02 -5.76 33.17
C GLN A 113 -2.71 -4.71 34.05
N GLY A 114 -3.32 -3.69 33.42
CA GLY A 114 -4.16 -2.67 34.03
C GLY A 114 -5.24 -3.24 34.94
N LEU A 115 -6.01 -4.17 34.40
CA LEU A 115 -7.10 -4.84 35.09
C LEU A 115 -6.61 -5.75 36.23
N ALA A 116 -5.42 -6.34 36.09
CA ALA A 116 -4.82 -7.16 37.15
C ALA A 116 -4.49 -6.36 38.42
N TRP A 117 -4.27 -5.05 38.31
CA TRP A 117 -4.01 -4.16 39.46
C TRP A 117 -5.26 -3.71 40.19
N LEU A 118 -6.44 -3.93 39.62
CA LEU A 118 -7.72 -3.57 40.23
C LEU A 118 -8.20 -4.68 41.17
N SER A 119 -8.79 -4.26 42.30
CA SER A 119 -9.46 -5.20 43.19
C SER A 119 -10.61 -5.92 42.48
N PRO A 120 -11.02 -7.13 42.93
CA PRO A 120 -12.11 -7.88 42.32
C PRO A 120 -13.40 -7.06 42.19
N GLU A 121 -13.70 -6.21 43.17
CA GLU A 121 -14.89 -5.36 43.15
C GLU A 121 -14.78 -4.20 42.13
N GLU A 122 -13.59 -3.64 41.94
CA GLU A 122 -13.32 -2.61 40.93
C GLU A 122 -13.34 -3.18 39.50
N ARG A 123 -12.87 -4.43 39.32
CA ARG A 123 -13.04 -5.17 38.06
C ARG A 123 -14.52 -5.44 37.76
N ALA A 124 -15.29 -5.88 38.76
CA ALA A 124 -16.72 -6.11 38.63
C ALA A 124 -17.47 -4.82 38.27
N LEU A 125 -17.12 -3.69 38.90
CA LEU A 125 -17.66 -2.37 38.55
C LEU A 125 -17.31 -1.99 37.10
N SER A 126 -16.05 -2.18 36.69
CA SER A 126 -15.58 -1.82 35.34
C SER A 126 -16.29 -2.65 34.25
N ALA A 127 -16.49 -3.95 34.49
CA ALA A 127 -17.26 -4.82 33.60
C ALA A 127 -18.74 -4.42 33.55
N ALA A 128 -19.32 -4.00 34.67
CA ALA A 128 -20.73 -3.60 34.73
C ALA A 128 -21.00 -2.29 33.98
N LEU A 129 -20.03 -1.37 33.89
CA LEU A 129 -20.13 -0.13 33.09
C LEU A 129 -20.27 -0.38 31.60
N LEU A 130 -19.76 -1.51 31.08
CA LEU A 130 -19.89 -1.86 29.66
C LEU A 130 -21.33 -2.12 29.24
N THR A 131 -22.21 -2.46 30.20
CA THR A 131 -23.57 -2.93 29.94
C THR A 131 -24.63 -2.12 30.69
N SER A 132 -24.24 -1.10 31.46
CA SER A 132 -25.18 -0.36 32.31
C SER A 132 -24.74 1.08 32.56
N THR A 133 -25.74 1.97 32.67
CA THR A 133 -25.53 3.37 33.07
C THR A 133 -25.28 3.48 34.58
N ILE A 134 -24.74 4.62 35.03
CA ILE A 134 -24.46 4.87 36.46
C ILE A 134 -25.70 4.72 37.36
N ASP A 135 -26.86 5.15 36.86
CA ASP A 135 -28.13 5.03 37.59
C ASP A 135 -28.60 3.57 37.64
N GLY A 136 -28.40 2.82 36.54
CA GLY A 136 -28.64 1.37 36.50
C GLY A 136 -27.71 0.58 37.41
N LEU A 137 -26.46 1.00 37.59
CA LEU A 137 -25.52 0.40 38.53
C LEU A 137 -25.95 0.64 39.99
N SER A 138 -26.49 1.82 40.28
CA SER A 138 -27.01 2.13 41.61
C SER A 138 -28.21 1.24 41.95
N ALA A 139 -29.12 1.01 41.00
CA ALA A 139 -30.24 0.10 41.14
C ALA A 139 -29.83 -1.38 41.29
N ARG A 140 -28.68 -1.77 40.73
CA ARG A 140 -28.10 -3.12 40.83
C ARG A 140 -27.29 -3.37 42.11
N GLY A 141 -27.27 -2.41 43.04
CA GLY A 141 -26.62 -2.57 44.35
C GLY A 141 -25.13 -2.24 44.40
N PHE A 142 -24.58 -1.56 43.38
CA PHE A 142 -23.17 -1.10 43.41
C PHE A 142 -22.91 0.09 44.35
N GLY A 143 -23.95 0.57 45.04
CA GLY A 143 -23.94 1.71 45.95
C GLY A 143 -24.69 2.91 45.39
N SER A 144 -24.75 4.01 46.15
CA SER A 144 -25.34 5.25 45.66
C SER A 144 -24.50 5.86 44.52
N ARG A 145 -25.10 6.75 43.72
CA ARG A 145 -24.40 7.50 42.66
C ARG A 145 -23.05 8.08 43.11
N ALA A 146 -23.03 8.69 44.30
CA ALA A 146 -21.83 9.29 44.87
C ALA A 146 -20.74 8.27 45.21
N VAL A 147 -21.14 7.06 45.65
CA VAL A 147 -20.21 5.95 45.90
C VAL A 147 -19.65 5.42 44.58
N VAL A 148 -20.50 5.23 43.56
CA VAL A 148 -20.07 4.77 42.23
C VAL A 148 -19.04 5.75 41.63
N PHE A 149 -19.31 7.05 41.64
CA PHE A 149 -18.34 8.06 41.14
C PHE A 149 -17.03 8.08 41.94
N ARG A 150 -17.08 7.90 43.26
CA ARG A 150 -15.87 7.83 44.09
C ARG A 150 -15.02 6.62 43.72
N ARG A 151 -15.65 5.46 43.49
CA ARG A 151 -14.97 4.23 43.07
C ARG A 151 -14.40 4.36 41.66
N LEU A 152 -15.13 4.96 40.72
CA LEU A 152 -14.62 5.27 39.38
C LEU A 152 -13.39 6.17 39.41
N ARG A 153 -13.40 7.18 40.28
CA ARG A 153 -12.24 8.06 40.49
C ARG A 153 -11.04 7.28 41.03
N SER A 154 -11.26 6.36 41.98
CA SER A 154 -10.22 5.46 42.49
C SER A 154 -9.62 4.60 41.39
N VAL A 155 -10.46 3.92 40.61
CA VAL A 155 -10.04 3.10 39.45
C VAL A 155 -9.21 3.92 38.47
N ARG A 156 -9.69 5.11 38.09
CA ARG A 156 -8.97 6.01 37.18
C ARG A 156 -7.60 6.42 37.72
N LEU A 157 -7.50 6.76 39.00
CA LEU A 157 -6.22 7.11 39.63
C LEU A 157 -5.25 5.92 39.66
N THR A 158 -5.75 4.72 39.97
CA THR A 158 -4.94 3.49 40.01
C THR A 158 -4.35 3.14 38.64
N LEU A 159 -5.13 3.33 37.57
CA LEU A 159 -4.69 3.11 36.19
C LEU A 159 -3.71 4.21 35.74
N MET A 160 -4.01 5.49 36.01
CA MET A 160 -3.14 6.62 35.67
C MET A 160 -1.77 6.54 36.36
N ALA A 161 -1.73 6.16 37.64
CA ALA A 161 -0.48 6.01 38.40
C ALA A 161 0.46 4.95 37.82
N ARG A 162 -0.05 4.09 36.92
CA ARG A 162 0.69 3.02 36.25
C ARG A 162 0.83 3.24 34.74
N GLY A 163 0.59 4.46 34.26
CA GLY A 163 0.83 4.86 32.87
C GLY A 163 -0.36 4.68 31.92
N LEU A 164 -1.49 4.15 32.39
CA LEU A 164 -2.72 4.04 31.60
C LEU A 164 -3.51 5.35 31.68
N SER A 165 -3.26 6.26 30.75
CA SER A 165 -4.06 7.48 30.58
C SER A 165 -5.26 7.21 29.66
N PRO A 166 -6.44 7.79 29.92
CA PRO A 166 -7.49 7.86 28.91
C PRO A 166 -6.96 8.60 27.67
N ALA A 167 -7.33 8.08 26.50
CA ALA A 167 -7.06 8.68 25.21
C ALA A 167 -7.75 10.04 25.04
#